data_AF-A0A6V8NXF2-F1
#
_entry.id   AF-A0A6V8NXF2-F1
#
_cell.length_a   1.000
_cell.length_b   1.000
_cell.length_c   1.000
_cell.angle_alpha   90.00
_cell.angle_beta   90.00
_cell.angle_gamma   90.00
#
_symmetry.space_group_name_H-M   'P 1'
#
loop_
_entity.id
_entity.type
_entity.pdbx_description
1 polymer ?
#
loop_
_entity_poly.entity_id
_entity_poly.type
_entity_poly.pdbx_seq_one_letter_code
_entity_poly.pdbx_strand_id
1 'polypeptide(L)' 'MNLLIFNPWWRDGKISKVLVGRKRKVFGEVWKYLDLRQILIFSGLRRVGKTTLMFQIIDELLNNKKVDPYYILYF' A
#
# COMPACT_ATOMS: atom_id res chain seq x y z
N MET A 1 6.91 -4.85 19.01
CA MET A 1 7.01 -4.14 17.72
C MET A 1 6.01 -2.99 17.74
N ASN A 2 6.40 -1.75 17.42
CA ASN A 2 5.52 -0.59 17.53
C ASN A 2 4.77 -0.35 16.20
N LEU A 3 3.49 -0.73 16.15
CA LEU A 3 2.64 -0.62 14.96
C LEU A 3 2.49 0.83 14.47
N LEU A 4 2.56 1.82 15.36
CA LEU A 4 2.43 3.24 14.99
C LEU A 4 3.57 3.70 14.07
N ILE A 5 4.74 3.09 14.18
CA ILE A 5 5.90 3.42 13.34
C ILE A 5 5.70 2.89 11.91
N PHE A 6 5.13 1.69 11.77
CA PHE A 6 4.88 1.07 10.46
C PHE A 6 3.65 1.65 9.75
N ASN A 7 2.72 2.23 10.50
CA ASN A 7 1.43 2.72 10.03
C ASN A 7 1.26 4.23 10.29
N PRO A 8 2.15 5.11 9.78
CA PRO A 8 2.08 6.56 10.04
C PRO A 8 0.78 7.21 9.56
N TRP A 9 0.10 6.60 8.57
CA TRP A 9 -1.20 7.09 8.08
C TRP A 9 -2.31 7.02 9.13
N TRP A 10 -2.22 6.17 10.16
CA TRP A 10 -3.18 6.17 11.27
C TRP A 10 -3.25 7.50 12.00
N ARG A 11 -2.12 8.22 12.08
CA ARG A 11 -2.04 9.56 12.67
C ARG A 11 -2.20 10.65 11.62
N ASP A 12 -1.48 10.52 10.52
CA ASP A 12 -1.28 11.64 9.58
C ASP A 12 -2.28 11.62 8.42
N GLY A 13 -3.09 10.55 8.28
CA GLY A 13 -4.05 10.36 7.20
C GLY A 13 -3.42 10.19 5.81
N LYS A 14 -2.09 10.12 5.72
CA LYS A 14 -1.34 10.12 4.47
C LYS A 14 -0.06 9.31 4.59
N ILE A 15 0.45 8.85 3.45
CA ILE A 15 1.77 8.22 3.32
C ILE A 15 2.79 9.21 2.75
N SER A 16 4.07 9.04 3.09
CA SER A 16 5.15 9.86 2.54
C SER A 16 5.33 9.59 1.04
N LYS A 17 5.36 10.65 0.23
CA LYS A 17 5.59 10.55 -1.22
C LYS A 17 6.92 9.88 -1.58
N VAL A 18 7.92 9.98 -0.69
CA VAL A 18 9.21 9.31 -0.85
C VAL A 18 9.05 7.78 -0.83
N LEU A 19 8.13 7.26 0.00
CA LEU A 19 7.84 5.83 0.10
C LEU A 19 7.06 5.30 -1.12
N VAL A 20 6.16 6.13 -1.67
CA VAL A 20 5.37 5.79 -2.87
C VAL A 20 6.28 5.64 -4.09
N GLY A 21 7.26 6.53 -4.26
CA GLY A 21 8.25 6.45 -5.34
C GLY A 21 7.64 6.41 -6.75
N ARG A 22 8.34 5.75 -7.70
CA ARG A 22 7.89 5.63 -9.09
C ARG A 22 6.80 4.57 -9.26
N LYS A 23 5.69 4.92 -9.93
CA LYS A 23 4.56 4.02 -10.23
C LYS A 23 5.02 2.72 -10.89
N ARG A 24 4.62 1.58 -10.32
CA ARG A 24 4.98 0.25 -10.83
C ARG A 24 4.06 -0.13 -11.99
N LYS A 25 4.63 -0.71 -13.06
CA LYS A 25 3.87 -1.12 -14.26
C LYS A 25 2.72 -2.08 -13.92
N VAL A 26 2.96 -3.02 -13.01
CA VAL A 26 1.99 -4.02 -12.55
C VAL A 26 0.86 -3.46 -11.69
N PHE A 27 0.94 -2.18 -11.26
CA PHE A 27 -0.06 -1.60 -10.36
C PHE A 27 -1.48 -1.71 -10.92
N GLY A 28 -1.67 -1.39 -12.19
CA GLY A 28 -3.00 -1.43 -12.82
C GLY A 28 -3.58 -2.84 -12.91
N GLU A 29 -2.74 -3.87 -13.01
CA GLU A 29 -3.20 -5.27 -13.00
C GLU A 29 -3.62 -5.70 -11.60
N VAL A 30 -2.80 -5.37 -10.60
CA VAL A 30 -3.09 -5.67 -9.19
C VAL A 30 -4.34 -4.96 -8.71
N TRP A 31 -4.56 -3.71 -9.14
CA TRP A 31 -5.71 -2.89 -8.73
C TRP A 31 -7.06 -3.55 -9.02
N LYS A 32 -7.16 -4.30 -10.13
CA LYS A 32 -8.38 -5.02 -10.54
C LYS A 32 -8.85 -6.05 -9.52
N TYR A 33 -7.95 -6.52 -8.67
CA TYR A 33 -8.20 -7.59 -7.71
C TYR A 33 -8.49 -7.10 -6.29
N LEU A 34 -8.30 -5.80 -6.01
CA LEU A 34 -8.38 -5.26 -4.64
C LEU A 34 -9.80 -5.12 -4.10
N ASP A 35 -10.80 -5.03 -4.97
CA ASP A 35 -12.21 -5.00 -4.56
C ASP A 35 -12.77 -6.42 -4.29
N LEU A 36 -11.95 -7.47 -4.47
CA LEU A 36 -12.34 -8.86 -4.23
C LEU A 36 -11.94 -9.30 -2.81
N ARG A 37 -12.80 -10.11 -2.18
CA ARG A 37 -12.53 -10.71 -0.86
C ARG A 37 -11.55 -11.88 -0.96
N GLN A 38 -10.26 -11.57 -1.12
CA GLN A 38 -9.19 -12.56 -1.32
C GLN A 38 -7.85 -12.08 -0.74
N ILE A 39 -6.87 -12.99 -0.71
CA ILE A 39 -5.47 -12.68 -0.40
C ILE A 39 -4.69 -12.60 -1.70
N LEU A 40 -3.92 -11.53 -1.89
CA LEU A 40 -2.99 -11.37 -3.01
C LEU A 40 -1.56 -11.58 -2.52
N ILE A 41 -0.83 -12.48 -3.18
CA ILE A 41 0.57 -12.79 -2.85
C ILE A 41 1.49 -12.17 -3.91
N PHE A 42 2.37 -11.26 -3.49
CA PHE A 42 3.43 -10.73 -4.35
C PHE A 42 4.72 -11.55 -4.20
N SER A 43 5.04 -12.38 -5.19
CA SER A 43 6.27 -13.18 -5.24
C SER A 43 7.37 -12.51 -6.10
N GLY A 44 8.62 -12.94 -5.92
CA GLY A 44 9.77 -12.50 -6.73
C GLY A 44 11.00 -12.11 -5.90
N LEU A 45 12.08 -11.72 -6.58
CA LEU A 45 13.38 -11.44 -5.95
C LEU A 45 13.37 -10.23 -4.99
N ARG A 46 14.36 -10.16 -4.09
CA ARG A 46 14.57 -9.01 -3.20
C ARG A 46 14.82 -7.75 -4.04
N ARG A 47 14.30 -6.59 -3.60
CA ARG A 47 14.47 -5.26 -4.24
C ARG A 47 13.83 -5.05 -5.62
N VAL A 48 12.93 -5.94 -6.08
CA VAL A 48 12.15 -5.71 -7.33
C VAL A 48 11.02 -4.67 -7.19
N GLY A 49 10.80 -4.11 -6.00
CA GLY A 49 9.82 -3.05 -5.77
C GLY A 49 8.47 -3.50 -5.21
N LYS A 50 8.36 -4.71 -4.65
CA LYS A 50 7.14 -5.21 -3.98
C LYS A 50 6.66 -4.29 -2.85
N THR A 51 7.57 -3.85 -1.99
CA THR A 51 7.25 -2.90 -0.91
C THR A 51 6.77 -1.55 -1.45
N THR A 52 7.39 -1.05 -2.53
CA THR A 52 6.92 0.17 -3.21
C THR A 52 5.51 -0.01 -3.77
N LEU A 53 5.21 -1.18 -4.33
CA LEU A 53 3.87 -1.50 -4.83
C LEU A 53 2.84 -1.48 -3.68
N MET A 54 3.16 -2.04 -2.52
CA MET A 54 2.30 -1.99 -1.33
C MET A 54 2.04 -0.56 -0.87
N PHE A 55 3.07 0.29 -0.81
CA PHE A 55 2.89 1.71 -0.47
C PHE A 55 2.06 2.49 -1.50
N GLN A 56 2.18 2.16 -2.78
CA GLN A 56 1.32 2.74 -3.82
C GLN A 56 -0.14 2.32 -3.65
N ILE A 57 -0.40 1.07 -3.25
CA ILE A 57 -1.75 0.59 -2.97
C ILE A 57 -2.33 1.35 -1.76
N ILE A 58 -1.56 1.48 -0.69
CA ILE A 58 -1.97 2.26 0.50
C ILE A 58 -2.28 3.72 0.13
N ASP A 59 -1.42 4.36 -0.67
CA ASP A 59 -1.64 5.74 -1.15
C ASP A 59 -2.96 5.87 -1.92
N GLU A 60 -3.25 4.92 -2.82
CA GLU A 60 -4.48 4.93 -3.62
C GLU A 60 -5.73 4.66 -2.76
N LEU A 61 -5.64 3.74 -1.78
CA LEU A 61 -6.72 3.44 -0.82
C LEU A 61 -7.08 4.69 0.01
N LEU A 62 -6.06 5.41 0.50
CA LEU A 62 -6.25 6.62 1.31
C LEU A 62 -6.76 7.80 0.46
N ASN A 63 -6.09 8.09 -0.66
CA ASN A 63 -6.29 9.34 -1.39
C ASN A 63 -7.48 9.27 -2.34
N ASN A 64 -7.71 8.14 -3.01
CA ASN A 64 -8.71 8.03 -4.07
C ASN A 64 -9.94 7.25 -3.60
N LYS A 65 -9.76 6.12 -2.91
CA LYS A 65 -10.90 5.36 -2.34
C LYS A 65 -11.40 5.92 -1.00
N LYS A 66 -10.66 6.83 -0.36
CA LYS A 66 -11.00 7.45 0.94
C LYS A 66 -11.28 6.41 2.04
N VAL A 67 -10.54 5.31 2.02
CA VAL A 67 -10.63 4.27 3.06
C VAL A 67 -10.15 4.86 4.39
N ASP A 68 -10.86 4.53 5.48
CA ASP A 68 -10.42 4.89 6.82
C ASP A 68 -9.00 4.36 7.07
N PRO A 69 -8.03 5.21 7.45
CA PRO A 69 -6.65 4.79 7.72
C PRO A 69 -6.55 3.58 8.65
N TYR A 70 -7.44 3.44 9.63
CA TYR A 70 -7.44 2.33 10.58
C TYR A 70 -7.84 0.99 9.97
N TYR A 71 -8.44 0.97 8.78
CA TYR A 71 -8.68 -0.26 8.01
C TYR A 71 -7.48 -0.72 7.18
N ILE A 72 -6.38 0.05 7.20
CA ILE A 72 -5.15 -0.26 6.48
C ILE A 72 -4.07 -0.58 7.51
N LEU A 73 -3.65 -1.85 7.58
CA LEU A 73 -2.59 -2.33 8.45
C LEU A 73 -1.40 -2.86 7.63
N TYR A 74 -0.20 -2.48 8.04
CA TYR A 74 1.08 -2.90 7.50
C TYR A 74 2.01 -3.33 8.64
N PHE A 75 2.63 -4.50 8.51
CA PHE A 75 3.56 -5.08 9.50
C PHE A 75 4.63 -5.97 8.84
#